data_AF-A0A7V8NLL8-F1
#
_entry.id   AF-A0A7V8NLL8-F1
#
_cell.length_a   1.000
_cell.length_b   1.000
_cell.length_c   1.000
_cell.angle_alpha   90.00
_cell.angle_beta   90.00
_cell.angle_gamma   90.00
#
_symmetry.space_group_name_H-M   'P 1'
#
loop_
_entity.id
_entity.type
_entity.pdbx_description
1 polymer ?
#
loop_
_entity_poly.entity_id
_entity_poly.type
_entity_poly.pdbx_seq_one_letter_code
_entity_poly.pdbx_strand_id
1 'polypeptide(L)'
;NLIEEAPYIQPLTRILKVRAGATLAIYHRLLQIEDAENIAADVVAFFDTWKDGTGLRANDPIYRLREWTLEDAARRSTKGRAPDYRFVAYVMTAWNKWRDGETIRQLKWTYTPSNRMAWPVPH
;
A
#
# COMPACT_ATOMS: atom_id res chain seq x y z
N ASN A 1 -2.16 11.47 18.38
CA ASN A 1 -3.31 10.53 18.37
C ASN A 1 -3.45 10.02 16.95
N LEU A 2 -3.45 8.69 16.70
CA LEU A 2 -3.47 8.12 15.34
C LEU A 2 -4.61 8.64 14.46
N ILE A 3 -5.76 8.96 15.05
CA ILE A 3 -6.93 9.48 14.33
C ILE A 3 -6.71 10.93 13.89
N GLU A 4 -6.04 11.74 14.71
CA GLU A 4 -5.73 13.15 14.40
C GLU A 4 -4.56 13.27 13.42
N GLU A 5 -3.55 12.41 13.55
CA GLU A 5 -2.36 12.43 12.70
C GLU A 5 -2.59 11.81 11.32
N ALA A 6 -3.45 10.78 11.25
CA ALA A 6 -3.63 9.96 10.06
C ALA A 6 -5.04 9.32 10.00
N PRO A 7 -6.09 10.10 9.67
CA PRO A 7 -7.49 9.71 9.87
C PRO A 7 -7.94 8.46 9.09
N TYR A 8 -7.26 8.09 8.01
CA TYR A 8 -7.57 6.89 7.20
C TYR A 8 -6.94 5.59 7.74
N ILE A 9 -5.95 5.66 8.64
CA ILE A 9 -5.24 4.45 9.12
C ILE A 9 -6.15 3.58 9.99
N GLN A 10 -6.88 4.17 10.93
CA GLN A 10 -7.76 3.40 11.81
C GLN A 10 -8.90 2.71 11.02
N PRO A 11 -9.58 3.38 10.06
CA PRO A 11 -10.48 2.69 9.14
C PRO A 11 -9.82 1.54 8.37
N LEU A 12 -8.61 1.73 7.83
CA LEU A 12 -7.90 0.69 7.09
C LEU A 12 -7.54 -0.52 7.95
N THR A 13 -7.13 -0.32 9.21
CA THR A 13 -6.84 -1.44 10.12
C THR A 13 -8.11 -2.21 10.49
N ARG A 14 -9.28 -1.56 10.47
CA ARG A 14 -10.56 -2.22 10.73
C ARG A 14 -11.12 -2.94 9.50
N ILE A 15 -11.09 -2.29 8.33
CA ILE A 15 -11.71 -2.77 7.09
C ILE A 15 -10.81 -3.78 6.40
N LEU A 16 -9.53 -3.43 6.20
CA LEU A 16 -8.55 -4.24 5.48
C LEU A 16 -7.64 -5.05 6.41
N LYS A 17 -7.75 -4.86 7.73
CA LYS A 17 -6.93 -5.57 8.73
C LYS A 17 -5.42 -5.38 8.52
N VAL A 18 -5.04 -4.21 8.00
CA VAL A 18 -3.64 -3.82 7.75
C VAL A 18 -2.85 -3.67 9.05
N ARG A 19 -1.52 -3.60 8.93
CA ARG A 19 -0.60 -3.39 10.05
C ARG A 19 -0.54 -1.90 10.37
N ALA A 20 -1.07 -1.47 11.52
CA ALA A 20 -1.18 -0.04 11.87
C ALA A 20 0.17 0.69 11.80
N GLY A 21 1.20 0.18 12.47
CA GLY A 21 2.52 0.82 12.52
C GLY A 21 3.19 0.95 11.14
N ALA A 22 3.20 -0.13 10.36
CA ALA A 22 3.76 -0.11 9.01
C ALA A 22 2.98 0.85 8.09
N THR A 23 1.65 0.90 8.22
CA THR A 23 0.80 1.79 7.43
C THR A 23 1.05 3.27 7.78
N LEU A 24 1.25 3.58 9.07
CA LEU A 24 1.61 4.92 9.52
C LEU A 24 2.98 5.35 9.01
N ALA A 25 3.97 4.47 9.08
CA ALA A 25 5.30 4.74 8.56
C ALA A 25 5.27 5.01 7.04
N ILE A 26 4.48 4.24 6.28
CA ILE A 26 4.27 4.47 4.85
C ILE A 26 3.63 5.84 4.61
N TYR A 27 2.55 6.17 5.33
CA TYR A 27 1.87 7.45 5.16
C TYR A 27 2.83 8.63 5.33
N HIS A 28 3.58 8.67 6.44
CA HIS A 28 4.54 9.75 6.66
C HIS A 28 5.66 9.76 5.63
N ARG A 29 6.12 8.58 5.18
CA ARG A 29 7.16 8.50 4.14
C ARG A 29 6.67 9.11 2.82
N LEU A 30 5.43 8.87 2.43
CA LEU A 30 4.86 9.43 1.20
C LEU A 30 4.68 10.94 1.29
N LEU A 31 4.32 11.49 2.46
CA LEU A 31 4.26 12.94 2.66
C LEU A 31 5.61 13.66 2.56
N GLN A 32 6.72 12.93 2.64
CA GLN A 32 8.08 13.47 2.55
C GLN A 32 8.65 13.45 1.12
N ILE A 33 7.82 13.21 0.10
CA ILE A 33 8.25 13.29 -1.30
C ILE A 33 8.26 14.76 -1.71
N GLU A 34 9.45 15.32 -1.93
CA GLU A 34 9.64 16.76 -2.22
C GLU A 34 9.31 17.13 -3.67
N ASP A 35 9.49 16.20 -4.60
CA ASP A 35 9.39 16.46 -6.05
C ASP A 35 7.96 16.40 -6.61
N ALA A 36 6.95 16.24 -5.75
CA ALA A 36 5.57 16.04 -6.16
C ALA A 36 4.69 17.25 -5.82
N GLU A 37 4.22 17.95 -6.85
CA GLU A 37 3.13 18.92 -6.69
C GLU A 37 1.92 18.22 -6.06
N ASN A 38 1.34 18.84 -5.03
CA ASN A 38 0.17 18.35 -4.31
C ASN A 38 0.31 16.96 -3.65
N ILE A 39 1.52 16.57 -3.21
CA ILE A 39 1.76 15.27 -2.58
C ILE A 39 0.76 14.92 -1.46
N ALA A 40 0.41 15.90 -0.62
CA ALA A 40 -0.55 15.68 0.46
C ALA A 40 -1.93 15.26 -0.06
N ALA A 41 -2.41 15.88 -1.14
CA ALA A 41 -3.69 15.53 -1.75
C ALA A 41 -3.64 14.14 -2.38
N ASP A 42 -2.54 13.79 -3.04
CA ASP A 42 -2.37 12.47 -3.66
C ASP A 42 -2.31 11.36 -2.62
N VAL A 43 -1.60 11.60 -1.51
CA VAL A 43 -1.57 10.65 -0.40
C VAL A 43 -2.98 10.43 0.15
N VAL A 44 -3.73 11.51 0.40
CA VAL A 44 -5.14 11.39 0.83
C VAL A 44 -5.96 10.60 -0.19
N ALA A 45 -5.89 10.95 -1.47
CA ALA A 45 -6.64 10.28 -2.54
C ALA A 45 -6.29 8.79 -2.64
N PHE A 46 -5.02 8.43 -2.55
CA PHE A 46 -4.57 7.04 -2.57
C PHE A 46 -5.13 6.25 -1.39
N PHE A 47 -5.01 6.77 -0.17
CA PHE A 47 -5.48 6.08 1.03
C PHE A 47 -7.02 6.00 1.09
N ASP A 48 -7.74 7.01 0.65
CA ASP A 48 -9.21 6.98 0.54
C ASP A 48 -9.67 5.98 -0.51
N THR A 49 -9.07 5.99 -1.69
CA THR A 49 -9.38 5.03 -2.75
C THR A 49 -9.07 3.60 -2.29
N TRP A 50 -7.96 3.40 -1.58
CA TRP A 50 -7.60 2.10 -1.03
C TRP A 50 -8.57 1.64 0.04
N LYS A 51 -9.05 2.55 0.90
CA LYS A 51 -10.06 2.31 1.94
C LYS A 51 -11.43 1.96 1.36
N ASP A 52 -11.90 2.73 0.39
CA ASP A 52 -13.26 2.63 -0.13
C ASP A 52 -13.38 1.50 -1.16
N GLY A 53 -12.39 1.38 -2.03
CA GLY A 53 -12.35 0.36 -3.08
C GLY A 53 -13.43 0.51 -4.16
N THR A 54 -14.16 1.63 -4.16
CA THR A 54 -15.24 1.92 -5.11
C THR A 54 -14.66 2.41 -6.44
N GLY A 55 -15.28 2.02 -7.56
CA GLY A 55 -14.87 2.46 -8.90
C GLY A 55 -13.57 1.87 -9.45
N LEU A 56 -12.91 0.98 -8.70
CA LEU A 56 -11.64 0.39 -9.11
C LEU A 56 -11.82 -0.72 -10.15
N ARG A 57 -11.01 -0.66 -11.22
CA ARG A 57 -10.91 -1.70 -12.25
C ARG A 57 -9.95 -2.80 -11.79
N ALA A 58 -10.13 -4.00 -12.33
CA ALA A 58 -9.35 -5.17 -11.93
C ALA A 58 -7.84 -5.06 -12.24
N ASN A 59 -7.42 -4.12 -13.06
CA ASN A 59 -6.02 -3.85 -13.38
C ASN A 59 -5.47 -2.60 -12.68
N ASP A 60 -6.26 -1.94 -11.82
CA ASP A 60 -5.79 -0.80 -11.06
C ASP A 60 -4.83 -1.26 -9.94
N PRO A 61 -3.71 -0.56 -9.73
CA PRO A 61 -2.75 -0.93 -8.67
C PRO A 61 -3.37 -0.96 -7.28
N ILE A 62 -4.26 -0.02 -6.98
CA ILE A 62 -4.97 0.06 -5.70
C ILE A 62 -5.93 -1.13 -5.54
N TYR A 63 -6.57 -1.58 -6.62
CA TYR A 63 -7.42 -2.78 -6.59
C TYR A 63 -6.61 -4.00 -6.18
N ARG A 64 -5.46 -4.21 -6.84
CA ARG A 64 -4.56 -5.33 -6.57
C ARG A 64 -3.97 -5.28 -5.16
N LEU A 65 -3.67 -4.09 -4.66
CA LEU A 65 -3.22 -3.90 -3.28
C LEU A 65 -4.30 -4.28 -2.28
N ARG A 66 -5.54 -3.84 -2.52
CA ARG A 66 -6.69 -4.17 -1.67
C ARG A 66 -6.95 -5.68 -1.62
N GLU A 67 -7.04 -6.32 -2.79
CA GLU A 67 -7.23 -7.76 -2.94
C GLU A 67 -6.14 -8.52 -2.17
N TRP A 68 -4.88 -8.20 -2.42
CA TRP A 68 -3.75 -8.84 -1.73
C TRP A 68 -3.79 -8.64 -0.21
N THR A 69 -4.19 -7.46 0.27
CA THR A 69 -4.23 -7.15 1.70
C THR A 69 -5.32 -7.95 2.42
N LEU A 70 -6.50 -8.09 1.79
CA LEU A 70 -7.58 -8.93 2.30
C LEU A 70 -7.19 -10.41 2.32
N GLU A 71 -6.52 -10.88 1.26
CA GLU A 71 -5.99 -12.24 1.20
C GLU A 71 -4.93 -12.49 2.28
N ASP A 72 -3.95 -11.58 2.45
CA ASP A 72 -2.90 -11.68 3.47
C ASP A 72 -3.50 -11.70 4.88
N ALA A 73 -4.51 -10.87 5.13
CA ALA A 73 -5.24 -10.84 6.39
C ALA A 73 -6.05 -12.12 6.66
N ALA A 74 -6.51 -12.82 5.61
CA ALA A 74 -7.28 -14.06 5.71
C ALA A 74 -6.41 -15.32 5.86
N ARG A 75 -5.09 -15.23 5.65
CA ARG A 75 -4.18 -16.38 5.81
C ARG A 75 -4.20 -16.91 7.24
N ARG A 76 -4.53 -18.20 7.39
CA ARG A 76 -4.50 -18.94 8.67
C ARG A 76 -3.07 -19.34 9.06
N SER A 77 -2.91 -19.70 10.35
CA SER A 77 -1.66 -19.86 11.11
C SER A 77 -0.53 -20.68 10.47
N THR A 78 -0.78 -21.52 9.46
CA THR A 78 0.25 -22.40 8.88
C THR A 78 1.21 -21.70 7.92
N LYS A 79 0.83 -20.58 7.30
CA LYS A 79 1.73 -19.78 6.42
C LYS A 79 2.07 -18.39 6.95
N GLY A 80 1.38 -17.94 8.00
CA GLY A 80 1.54 -16.61 8.58
C GLY A 80 1.15 -15.49 7.60
N ARG A 81 1.01 -14.27 8.16
CA ARG A 81 0.95 -13.06 7.35
C ARG A 81 2.29 -12.82 6.68
N ALA A 82 2.31 -12.09 5.57
CA ALA A 82 3.54 -11.64 4.95
C ALA A 82 4.39 -10.83 5.95
N PRO A 83 5.72 -10.85 5.81
CA PRO A 83 6.57 -9.97 6.61
C PRO A 83 6.40 -8.51 6.19
N ASP A 84 6.69 -7.59 7.12
CA ASP A 84 6.43 -6.16 6.95
C ASP A 84 7.16 -5.56 5.75
N TYR A 85 8.40 -5.99 5.46
CA TYR A 85 9.13 -5.51 4.29
C TYR A 85 8.37 -5.78 2.97
N ARG A 86 7.66 -6.91 2.88
CA ARG A 86 6.91 -7.28 1.67
C ARG A 86 5.63 -6.45 1.58
N PHE A 87 4.99 -6.21 2.72
CA PHE A 87 3.85 -5.30 2.82
C PHE A 87 4.22 -3.90 2.35
N VAL A 88 5.30 -3.33 2.88
CA VAL A 88 5.78 -1.99 2.49
C VAL A 88 6.13 -1.97 1.00
N ALA A 89 6.87 -2.97 0.50
CA ALA A 89 7.23 -3.02 -0.92
C ALA A 89 5.99 -3.06 -1.84
N TYR A 90 4.95 -3.80 -1.46
CA TYR A 90 3.72 -3.90 -2.24
C TYR A 90 2.93 -2.59 -2.23
N VAL A 91 2.84 -1.91 -1.07
CA VAL A 91 2.17 -0.60 -0.99
C VAL A 91 2.92 0.44 -1.82
N MET A 92 4.25 0.51 -1.71
CA MET A 92 5.06 1.44 -2.51
C MET A 92 4.99 1.14 -4.02
N THR A 93 4.95 -0.13 -4.40
CA THR A 93 4.78 -0.52 -5.82
C THR A 93 3.42 -0.08 -6.35
N ALA A 94 2.36 -0.25 -5.56
CA ALA A 94 1.02 0.17 -5.93
C ALA A 94 0.90 1.70 -6.02
N TRP A 95 1.52 2.42 -5.07
CA TRP A 95 1.62 3.88 -5.06
C TRP A 95 2.27 4.40 -6.36
N ASN A 96 3.47 3.91 -6.69
CA ASN A 96 4.19 4.34 -7.89
C ASN A 96 3.35 4.13 -9.15
N LYS A 97 2.83 2.91 -9.34
CA LYS A 97 2.01 2.60 -10.53
C LYS A 97 0.75 3.45 -10.61
N TRP A 98 0.13 3.77 -9.47
CA TRP A 98 -1.04 4.64 -9.45
C TRP A 98 -0.69 6.09 -9.82
N ARG A 99 0.41 6.63 -9.28
CA ARG A 99 0.94 7.96 -9.63
C ARG A 99 1.34 8.05 -11.11
N ASP A 100 1.91 6.99 -11.65
CA ASP A 100 2.30 6.89 -13.06
C ASP A 100 1.10 6.69 -14.01
N GLY A 101 -0.11 6.48 -13.48
CA GLY A 101 -1.29 6.12 -14.28
C GLY A 101 -1.19 4.74 -14.94
N GLU A 102 -0.30 3.89 -14.44
CA GLU A 102 -0.04 2.57 -14.99
C GLU A 102 -0.95 1.49 -14.38
N THR A 103 -1.27 0.50 -15.21
CA THR A 103 -2.04 -0.66 -14.77
C THR A 103 -1.13 -1.81 -14.39
N ILE A 104 -1.58 -2.67 -13.47
CA ILE A 104 -0.82 -3.84 -13.02
C ILE A 104 -1.72 -5.07 -12.91
N ARG A 105 -1.25 -6.20 -13.44
CA ARG A 105 -1.96 -7.48 -13.34
C ARG A 105 -1.80 -8.12 -11.97
N GLN A 106 -0.63 -8.00 -11.36
CA GLN A 106 -0.32 -8.58 -10.04
C GLN A 106 0.80 -7.81 -9.36
N LEU A 107 0.68 -7.60 -8.05
CA LEU A 107 1.77 -7.08 -7.23
C LEU A 107 2.90 -8.10 -7.11
N LYS A 108 4.09 -7.72 -7.56
CA LYS A 108 5.28 -8.57 -7.54
C LYS A 108 6.44 -7.82 -6.89
N TRP A 109 6.99 -8.43 -5.86
CA TRP A 109 8.28 -8.04 -5.30
C TRP A 109 9.00 -9.31 -4.86
N THR A 110 10.20 -9.51 -5.40
CA THR A 110 11.01 -10.70 -5.16
C THR A 110 12.30 -10.29 -4.48
N TYR A 111 12.55 -10.89 -3.31
CA TYR A 111 13.80 -10.75 -2.57
C TYR A 111 14.31 -12.13 -2.18
N THR A 112 15.12 -12.71 -3.05
CA THR A 112 15.86 -13.96 -2.79
C THR A 112 17.36 -13.69 -2.87
N PRO A 113 18.21 -14.55 -2.30
CA PRO A 113 19.67 -14.38 -2.42
C PRO A 113 20.16 -14.29 -3.87
N SER A 114 19.50 -14.99 -4.80
CA SER A 114 19.83 -15.10 -6.21
C SER A 114 19.09 -14.12 -7.13
N ASN A 115 18.00 -13.49 -6.66
CA ASN A 115 17.22 -12.52 -7.42
C ASN A 115 16.65 -11.47 -6.48
N ARG A 116 17.19 -10.25 -6.57
CA ARG A 116 16.79 -9.12 -5.73
C ARG A 116 16.21 -8.04 -6.63
N MET A 117 14.91 -7.84 -6.55
CA MET A 117 14.32 -6.61 -7.07
C MET A 117 14.79 -5.45 -6.20
N ALA A 118 15.07 -4.30 -6.84
CA ALA A 118 15.36 -3.08 -6.12
C ALA A 118 14.21 -2.74 -5.16
N TRP A 119 14.55 -2.14 -4.02
CA TRP A 119 13.53 -1.63 -3.11
C TRP A 119 12.72 -0.54 -3.82
N PRO A 120 11.38 -0.61 -3.83
CA PRO A 120 10.56 0.41 -4.47
C PRO A 120 10.71 1.73 -3.71
N VAL A 121 11.23 2.74 -4.40
CA VAL A 121 11.35 4.11 -3.90
C VAL A 121 10.11 4.87 -4.35
N PRO A 122 9.36 5.51 -3.43
CA PRO A 122 8.17 6.26 -3.79
C PRO A 122 8.51 7.56 -4.52
N HIS A 123 7.68 7.93 -5.50
CA HIS A 123 7.74 9.18 -6.27
C HIS A 123 6.32 9.69 -6.60
#